data_AF-A0A7J4RKX5-F1
#
_entry.id   AF-A0A7J4RKX5-F1
#
_cell.length_a   1.000
_cell.length_b   1.000
_cell.length_c   1.000
_cell.angle_alpha   90.00
_cell.angle_beta   90.00
_cell.angle_gamma   90.00
#
_symmetry.space_group_name_H-M   'P 1'
#
loop_
_entity.id
_entity.type
_entity.pdbx_description
1 polymer ?
#
loop_
_entity_poly.entity_id
_entity_poly.type
_entity_poly.pdbx_seq_one_letter_code
_entity_poly.pdbx_strand_id
1 'polypeptide(L)'
;MDFCDGVEFDVRMDVEGELVIYHDESLPGKGSLSSRCIENMNTSKLKEEGVLTFREVIGDRGFLENWQSGSKTVDIEIKMPHPVVGKSSNEHLKSIMREISSMTKELGLPPKSTIVTSFSSEISRASRECEFEIPITQLMPKIRPWGRHWKVKRAFAIPQFFLTSVPSIANRFRKEGMVSIGMALEYMSGWERHARLGRTVGLSGKGLDRLHGSLRGMGAFVWPAPLHMEDQLLEAGISIVTDHLNPDVLTKPDGSYRWPRPASQPLDEEWSRRVSEAHLEELGDIMGEARDSLPTWSEIDDVRKSRIILEQGRRMKWDGSEDSWLSEMENGIPWGSPRIIGHRGAGKTHGW
;
A
#
# COMPACT_ATOMS: atom_id res chain seq x y z
N MET A 1 -6.42 12.49 -7.19
CA MET A 1 -5.90 11.14 -6.90
C MET A 1 -7.06 10.26 -6.42
N ASP A 2 -8.19 10.29 -7.14
CA ASP A 2 -9.51 10.02 -6.53
C ASP A 2 -10.16 8.74 -7.05
N PHE A 3 -9.45 8.03 -7.92
CA PHE A 3 -10.00 6.94 -8.71
C PHE A 3 -9.88 5.57 -8.05
N CYS A 4 -9.08 5.41 -6.99
CA CYS A 4 -8.86 4.13 -6.31
C CYS A 4 -8.96 4.25 -4.79
N ASP A 5 -8.95 3.11 -4.08
CA ASP A 5 -9.09 3.06 -2.62
C ASP A 5 -7.95 3.78 -1.89
N GLY A 6 -6.78 3.92 -2.51
CA GLY A 6 -5.63 4.51 -1.85
C GLY A 6 -4.49 4.90 -2.77
N VAL A 7 -3.49 5.52 -2.18
CA VAL A 7 -2.27 5.96 -2.85
C VAL A 7 -1.05 5.60 -2.02
N GLU A 8 0.01 5.21 -2.69
CA GLU A 8 1.33 5.04 -2.12
C GLU A 8 2.22 6.22 -2.55
N PHE A 9 3.05 6.69 -1.61
CA PHE A 9 4.05 7.72 -1.83
C PHE A 9 5.43 7.25 -1.37
N ASP A 10 6.37 7.25 -2.31
CA ASP A 10 7.78 7.09 -2.00
C ASP A 10 8.33 8.38 -1.38
N VAL A 11 8.64 8.37 -0.09
CA VAL A 11 9.15 9.54 0.64
C VAL A 11 10.64 9.42 0.91
N ARG A 12 11.33 10.53 0.65
CA ARG A 12 12.71 10.80 1.06
C ARG A 12 12.78 12.09 1.86
N MET A 13 13.88 12.29 2.56
CA MET A 13 14.17 13.52 3.31
C MET A 13 15.39 14.19 2.69
N ASP A 14 15.27 15.46 2.38
CA ASP A 14 16.35 16.23 1.76
C ASP A 14 17.42 16.66 2.80
N VAL A 15 18.34 17.57 2.42
CA VAL A 15 19.39 18.04 3.33
C VAL A 15 18.88 19.00 4.40
N GLU A 16 17.75 19.66 4.15
CA GLU A 16 17.12 20.66 5.03
C GLU A 16 16.13 20.01 6.00
N GLY A 17 15.81 18.72 5.81
CA GLY A 17 14.88 17.96 6.63
C GLY A 17 13.46 17.92 6.07
N GLU A 18 13.22 18.46 4.87
CA GLU A 18 11.91 18.46 4.22
C GLU A 18 11.63 17.08 3.62
N LEU A 19 10.37 16.62 3.74
CA LEU A 19 9.92 15.39 3.11
C LEU A 19 9.53 15.65 1.65
N VAL A 20 10.06 14.85 0.75
CA VAL A 20 9.84 14.94 -0.70
C VAL A 20 9.37 13.62 -1.28
N ILE A 21 8.53 13.69 -2.32
CA ILE A 21 7.97 12.54 -3.02
C ILE A 21 8.91 12.12 -4.15
N TYR A 22 9.76 11.13 -3.90
CA TYR A 22 10.74 10.67 -4.88
C TYR A 22 11.25 9.23 -4.61
N HIS A 23 11.14 8.37 -5.62
CA HIS A 23 11.52 6.95 -5.51
C HIS A 23 13.04 6.73 -5.48
N ASP A 24 13.76 7.28 -6.45
CA ASP A 24 15.16 6.93 -6.69
C ASP A 24 16.12 7.63 -5.73
N GLU A 25 17.29 7.04 -5.50
CA GLU A 25 18.26 7.58 -4.55
C GLU A 25 18.89 8.91 -4.97
N SER A 26 18.81 9.26 -6.24
CA SER A 26 19.46 10.45 -6.79
C SER A 26 18.77 10.95 -8.05
N LEU A 27 18.77 12.26 -8.26
CA LEU A 27 18.30 12.82 -9.54
C LEU A 27 19.21 12.39 -10.69
N PRO A 28 18.66 12.13 -11.89
CA PRO A 28 19.48 11.85 -13.07
C PRO A 28 20.38 13.06 -13.40
N GLY A 29 21.57 12.82 -13.95
CA GLY A 29 22.42 13.92 -14.42
C GLY A 29 23.92 13.71 -14.25
N LYS A 30 24.67 14.78 -14.55
CA LYS A 30 26.15 14.85 -14.44
C LYS A 30 26.56 15.22 -13.01
N GLY A 31 27.76 14.79 -12.60
CA GLY A 31 28.31 15.05 -11.26
C GLY A 31 28.48 13.78 -10.44
N SER A 32 29.03 13.93 -9.23
CA SER A 32 29.22 12.80 -8.33
C SER A 32 27.87 12.26 -7.85
N LEU A 33 27.76 10.95 -7.65
CA LEU A 33 26.54 10.33 -7.13
C LEU A 33 26.10 11.00 -5.82
N SER A 34 27.05 11.25 -4.91
CA SER A 34 26.79 11.91 -3.63
C SER A 34 26.11 13.27 -3.79
N SER A 35 26.58 14.10 -4.72
CA SER A 35 25.99 15.43 -4.97
C SER A 35 24.59 15.42 -5.58
N ARG A 36 24.17 14.28 -6.13
CA ARG A 36 22.83 14.08 -6.72
C ARG A 36 21.88 13.33 -5.81
N CYS A 37 22.37 12.77 -4.70
CA CYS A 37 21.52 12.05 -3.75
C CYS A 37 20.54 13.02 -3.09
N ILE A 38 19.27 12.63 -3.02
CA ILE A 38 18.19 13.49 -2.50
C ILE A 38 18.53 14.03 -1.12
N GLU A 39 19.11 13.19 -0.27
CA GLU A 39 19.48 13.52 1.11
C GLU A 39 20.64 14.53 1.25
N ASN A 40 21.27 14.92 0.14
CA ASN A 40 22.32 15.94 0.05
C ASN A 40 21.89 17.16 -0.80
N MET A 41 20.64 17.22 -1.25
CA MET A 41 20.11 18.32 -2.07
C MET A 41 19.19 19.22 -1.24
N ASN A 42 19.15 20.51 -1.58
CA ASN A 42 18.21 21.47 -0.98
C ASN A 42 16.82 21.34 -1.64
N THR A 43 15.77 21.68 -0.89
CA THR A 43 14.37 21.61 -1.33
C THR A 43 14.17 22.43 -2.60
N SER A 44 14.71 23.66 -2.66
CA SER A 44 14.56 24.56 -3.81
C SER A 44 14.99 23.92 -5.13
N LYS A 45 16.15 23.25 -5.13
CA LYS A 45 16.68 22.55 -6.30
C LYS A 45 15.85 21.33 -6.67
N LEU A 46 15.33 20.60 -5.68
CA LEU A 46 14.44 19.46 -5.92
C LEU A 46 13.13 19.93 -6.59
N LYS A 47 12.58 21.06 -6.13
CA LYS A 47 11.38 21.66 -6.72
C LYS A 47 11.60 22.16 -8.15
N GLU A 48 12.77 22.72 -8.46
CA GLU A 48 13.15 23.11 -9.84
C GLU A 48 13.13 21.91 -10.80
N GLU A 49 13.44 20.71 -10.30
CA GLU A 49 13.43 19.45 -11.04
C GLU A 49 12.04 18.76 -11.01
N GLY A 50 11.02 19.45 -10.51
CA GLY A 50 9.63 18.97 -10.47
C GLY A 50 9.32 17.99 -9.34
N VAL A 51 10.22 17.84 -8.36
CA VAL A 51 9.96 17.01 -7.18
C VAL A 51 9.00 17.74 -6.23
N LEU A 52 7.91 17.08 -5.88
CA LEU A 52 6.92 17.61 -4.94
C LEU A 52 7.35 17.38 -3.49
N THR A 53 7.07 18.33 -2.62
CA THR A 53 7.15 18.15 -1.17
C THR A 53 5.91 17.43 -0.65
N PHE A 54 6.04 16.69 0.46
CA PHE A 54 4.88 16.07 1.12
C PHE A 54 3.90 17.12 1.64
N ARG A 55 4.41 18.28 2.05
CA ARG A 55 3.60 19.44 2.44
C ARG A 55 2.72 19.96 1.29
N GLU A 56 3.22 19.95 0.05
CA GLU A 56 2.40 20.28 -1.13
C GLU A 56 1.30 19.25 -1.39
N VAL A 57 1.56 17.96 -1.13
CA VAL A 57 0.54 16.90 -1.24
C VAL A 57 -0.55 17.09 -0.20
N ILE A 58 -0.18 17.32 1.07
CA ILE A 58 -1.14 17.59 2.16
C ILE A 58 -1.93 18.89 1.91
N GLY A 59 -1.30 19.88 1.25
CA GLY A 59 -1.94 21.14 0.88
C GLY A 59 -3.02 21.03 -0.20
N ASP A 60 -3.13 19.89 -0.91
CA ASP A 60 -4.22 19.63 -1.84
C ASP A 60 -5.50 19.30 -1.06
N ARG A 61 -6.46 20.25 -1.08
CA ARG A 61 -7.72 20.14 -0.33
C ARG A 61 -8.54 18.91 -0.72
N GLY A 62 -8.63 18.59 -2.01
CA GLY A 62 -9.43 17.45 -2.47
C GLY A 62 -8.83 16.12 -2.03
N PHE A 63 -7.50 16.03 -2.06
CA PHE A 63 -6.78 14.89 -1.52
C PHE A 63 -6.96 14.77 0.01
N LEU A 64 -6.77 15.87 0.75
CA LEU A 64 -6.88 15.89 2.20
C LEU A 64 -8.29 15.55 2.69
N GLU A 65 -9.33 16.09 2.06
CA GLU A 65 -10.73 15.79 2.40
C GLU A 65 -11.04 14.28 2.22
N ASN A 66 -10.55 13.67 1.12
CA ASN A 66 -10.71 12.22 0.90
C ASN A 66 -9.91 11.36 1.90
N TRP A 67 -8.77 11.86 2.37
CA TRP A 67 -7.97 11.18 3.38
C TRP A 67 -8.62 11.27 4.76
N GLN A 68 -9.08 12.46 5.15
CA GLN A 68 -9.77 12.72 6.43
C GLN A 68 -11.10 11.95 6.56
N SER A 69 -11.83 11.76 5.46
CA SER A 69 -13.07 10.97 5.48
C SER A 69 -12.84 9.47 5.68
N GLY A 70 -11.60 8.99 5.54
CA GLY A 70 -11.27 7.55 5.62
C GLY A 70 -11.62 6.77 4.36
N SER A 71 -12.08 7.47 3.31
CA SER A 71 -12.35 6.89 1.99
C SER A 71 -11.08 6.71 1.15
N LYS A 72 -9.93 7.19 1.65
CA LYS A 72 -8.62 6.98 1.03
C LYS A 72 -7.63 6.40 2.03
N THR A 73 -6.97 5.31 1.63
CA THR A 73 -5.81 4.77 2.33
C THR A 73 -4.53 5.40 1.77
N VAL A 74 -3.64 5.85 2.64
CA VAL A 74 -2.33 6.42 2.29
C VAL A 74 -1.23 5.53 2.82
N ASP A 75 -0.42 4.99 1.91
CA ASP A 75 0.82 4.28 2.22
C ASP A 75 2.00 5.24 2.01
N ILE A 76 2.80 5.46 3.04
CA ILE A 76 3.99 6.31 2.98
C ILE A 76 5.22 5.39 3.03
N GLU A 77 5.84 5.10 1.88
CA GLU A 77 7.04 4.29 1.81
C GLU A 77 8.28 5.14 2.11
N ILE A 78 8.93 4.89 3.24
CA ILE A 78 10.21 5.50 3.57
C ILE A 78 11.32 4.82 2.78
N LYS A 79 11.89 5.56 1.82
CA LYS A 79 13.08 5.13 1.08
C LYS A 79 14.34 5.40 1.90
N MET A 80 15.24 4.42 1.86
CA MET A 80 16.54 4.51 2.51
C MET A 80 17.54 5.28 1.63
N PRO A 81 18.46 6.06 2.23
CA PRO A 81 19.48 6.79 1.50
C PRO A 81 20.47 5.84 0.85
N HIS A 82 21.11 6.31 -0.21
CA HIS A 82 22.26 5.61 -0.76
C HIS A 82 23.41 5.58 0.27
N PRO A 83 24.18 4.47 0.41
CA PRO A 83 25.28 4.39 1.39
C PRO A 83 26.33 5.49 1.29
N VAL A 84 26.51 6.08 0.11
CA VAL A 84 27.44 7.19 -0.12
C VAL A 84 27.11 8.44 0.70
N VAL A 85 25.85 8.59 1.11
CA VAL A 85 25.39 9.68 1.97
C VAL A 85 25.92 9.50 3.40
N GLY A 86 26.21 8.27 3.82
CA GLY A 86 26.76 7.98 5.14
C GLY A 86 25.79 8.18 6.31
N LYS A 87 24.48 8.28 6.05
CA LYS A 87 23.45 8.37 7.11
C LYS A 87 23.18 7.00 7.75
N SER A 88 23.04 6.98 9.08
CA SER A 88 22.57 5.81 9.82
C SER A 88 21.13 5.47 9.43
N SER A 89 20.86 4.19 9.18
CA SER A 89 19.53 3.73 8.75
C SER A 89 18.46 3.99 9.81
N ASN A 90 18.75 3.68 11.08
CA ASN A 90 17.82 3.93 12.18
C ASN A 90 17.58 5.43 12.45
N GLU A 91 18.63 6.27 12.42
CA GLU A 91 18.44 7.72 12.61
C GLU A 91 17.65 8.35 11.47
N HIS A 92 17.91 7.93 10.21
CA HIS A 92 17.15 8.38 9.06
C HIS A 92 15.66 8.06 9.17
N LEU A 93 15.33 6.82 9.55
CA LEU A 93 13.94 6.42 9.80
C LEU A 93 13.29 7.26 10.90
N LYS A 94 13.98 7.49 12.02
CA LYS A 94 13.45 8.31 13.13
C LYS A 94 13.21 9.76 12.70
N SER A 95 14.10 10.36 11.93
CA SER A 95 13.91 11.72 11.41
C SER A 95 12.67 11.81 10.53
N ILE A 96 12.51 10.88 9.58
CA ILE A 96 11.33 10.87 8.70
C ILE A 96 10.05 10.60 9.48
N MET A 97 10.05 9.63 10.40
CA MET A 97 8.88 9.32 11.24
C MET A 97 8.43 10.53 12.07
N ARG A 98 9.38 11.25 12.69
CA ARG A 98 9.06 12.46 13.46
C ARG A 98 8.44 13.54 12.58
N GLU A 99 8.96 13.72 11.36
CA GLU A 99 8.44 14.71 10.44
C GLU A 99 7.05 14.31 9.90
N ILE A 100 6.84 13.03 9.58
CA ILE A 100 5.49 12.50 9.24
C ILE A 100 4.53 12.79 10.39
N SER A 101 4.87 12.42 11.64
CA SER A 101 4.03 12.70 12.81
C SER A 101 3.73 14.18 12.94
N SER A 102 4.73 15.05 12.80
CA SER A 102 4.56 16.51 12.87
C SER A 102 3.56 17.01 11.84
N MET A 103 3.69 16.55 10.59
CA MET A 103 2.82 16.97 9.49
C MET A 103 1.39 16.40 9.58
N THR A 104 1.20 15.23 10.18
CA THR A 104 -0.12 14.55 10.20
C THR A 104 -0.89 14.69 11.50
N LYS A 105 -0.25 15.06 12.62
CA LYS A 105 -0.86 15.06 13.97
C LYS A 105 -2.16 15.86 14.06
N GLU A 106 -2.21 17.01 13.40
CA GLU A 106 -3.35 17.94 13.48
C GLU A 106 -4.36 17.74 12.34
N LEU A 107 -4.15 16.75 11.47
CA LEU A 107 -5.02 16.51 10.32
C LEU A 107 -6.29 15.72 10.68
N GLY A 108 -6.41 15.16 11.88
CA GLY A 108 -7.60 14.41 12.30
C GLY A 108 -7.86 13.16 11.45
N LEU A 109 -6.79 12.46 11.04
CA LEU A 109 -6.87 11.30 10.16
C LEU A 109 -7.50 10.09 10.88
N PRO A 110 -8.36 9.30 10.21
CA PRO A 110 -8.86 8.05 10.78
C PRO A 110 -7.70 7.09 11.09
N PRO A 111 -7.72 6.35 12.22
CA PRO A 111 -6.61 5.50 12.64
C PRO A 111 -6.15 4.45 11.61
N LYS A 112 -7.05 3.99 10.73
CA LYS A 112 -6.75 3.00 9.67
C LYS A 112 -6.69 3.58 8.26
N SER A 113 -6.51 4.89 8.15
CA SER A 113 -6.35 5.55 6.86
C SER A 113 -4.89 5.62 6.41
N THR A 114 -3.91 5.43 7.31
CA THR A 114 -2.49 5.61 6.99
C THR A 114 -1.64 4.46 7.49
N ILE A 115 -0.67 4.06 6.65
CA ILE A 115 0.38 3.13 7.02
C ILE A 115 1.73 3.68 6.54
N VAL A 116 2.79 3.40 7.31
CA VAL A 116 4.16 3.72 6.91
C VAL A 116 4.92 2.43 6.61
N THR A 117 5.48 2.35 5.41
CA THR A 117 6.19 1.18 4.93
C THR A 117 7.68 1.47 4.76
N SER A 118 8.53 0.43 4.83
CA SER A 118 9.92 0.51 4.40
C SER A 118 10.50 -0.88 4.18
N PHE A 119 11.47 -1.01 3.27
CA PHE A 119 12.30 -2.21 3.15
C PHE A 119 13.29 -2.40 4.30
N SER A 120 13.54 -1.37 5.11
CA SER A 120 14.48 -1.46 6.23
C SER A 120 13.94 -2.33 7.36
N SER A 121 14.77 -3.27 7.83
CA SER A 121 14.47 -4.08 9.01
C SER A 121 14.50 -3.29 10.32
N GLU A 122 14.97 -2.04 10.29
CA GLU A 122 15.04 -1.18 11.47
C GLU A 122 13.76 -0.36 11.69
N ILE A 123 12.77 -0.41 10.79
CA ILE A 123 11.53 0.37 10.90
C ILE A 123 10.80 0.13 12.23
N SER A 124 10.72 -1.13 12.65
CA SER A 124 10.13 -1.57 13.92
C SER A 124 10.88 -1.01 15.14
N ARG A 125 12.21 -0.97 15.07
CA ARG A 125 13.04 -0.39 16.13
C ARG A 125 12.90 1.13 16.17
N ALA A 126 12.96 1.79 15.01
CA ALA A 126 12.83 3.23 14.90
C ALA A 126 11.47 3.72 15.44
N SER A 127 10.38 3.08 15.02
CA SER A 127 9.02 3.39 15.50
C SER A 127 8.90 3.30 17.03
N ARG A 128 9.46 2.27 17.67
CA ARG A 128 9.47 2.17 19.14
C ARG A 128 10.31 3.27 19.80
N GLU A 129 11.49 3.58 19.25
CA GLU A 129 12.39 4.59 19.82
C GLU A 129 11.85 6.03 19.70
N CYS A 130 10.93 6.29 18.77
CA CYS A 130 10.28 7.60 18.63
C CYS A 130 8.79 7.62 19.00
N GLU A 131 8.27 6.55 19.63
CA GLU A 131 6.85 6.42 20.01
C GLU A 131 5.89 6.73 18.84
N PHE A 132 6.23 6.21 17.65
CA PHE A 132 5.48 6.48 16.43
C PHE A 132 4.13 5.75 16.43
N GLU A 133 3.04 6.52 16.38
CA GLU A 133 1.67 6.02 16.55
C GLU A 133 1.05 5.46 15.27
N ILE A 134 1.47 5.94 14.09
CA ILE A 134 0.92 5.47 12.81
C ILE A 134 1.36 4.02 12.59
N PRO A 135 0.45 3.12 12.16
CA PRO A 135 0.80 1.75 11.85
C PRO A 135 2.00 1.66 10.89
N ILE A 136 2.93 0.74 11.17
CA ILE A 136 4.07 0.46 10.32
C ILE A 136 4.00 -0.96 9.75
N THR A 137 4.67 -1.18 8.62
CA THR A 137 5.02 -2.54 8.19
C THR A 137 6.34 -2.56 7.41
N GLN A 138 7.06 -3.67 7.50
CA GLN A 138 8.25 -3.89 6.71
C GLN A 138 7.91 -4.56 5.37
N LEU A 139 8.46 -4.04 4.27
CA LEU A 139 8.30 -4.61 2.93
C LEU A 139 9.24 -5.82 2.72
N MET A 140 8.70 -6.89 2.13
CA MET A 140 9.39 -8.16 1.85
C MET A 140 9.43 -8.47 0.34
N PRO A 141 10.54 -8.99 -0.23
CA PRO A 141 11.80 -9.32 0.44
C PRO A 141 12.61 -8.05 0.76
N LYS A 142 13.65 -8.17 1.58
CA LYS A 142 14.54 -7.04 1.82
C LYS A 142 15.25 -6.67 0.52
N ILE A 143 15.01 -5.45 0.05
CA ILE A 143 15.72 -4.88 -1.10
C ILE A 143 16.81 -3.94 -0.57
N ARG A 144 18.01 -4.02 -1.14
CA ARG A 144 19.09 -3.08 -0.81
C ARG A 144 18.80 -1.72 -1.46
N PRO A 145 19.12 -0.59 -0.78
CA PRO A 145 18.90 0.74 -1.34
C PRO A 145 19.81 1.12 -2.52
N TRP A 146 20.79 0.29 -2.90
CA TRP A 146 21.74 0.59 -3.98
C TRP A 146 21.88 -0.57 -4.97
N GLY A 147 22.30 -0.24 -6.19
CA GLY A 147 22.61 -1.19 -7.25
C GLY A 147 21.95 -0.83 -8.58
N ARG A 148 22.75 -0.79 -9.66
CA ARG A 148 22.37 -0.26 -10.98
C ARG A 148 21.34 -1.10 -11.77
N HIS A 149 21.04 -2.33 -11.35
CA HIS A 149 20.18 -3.24 -12.10
C HIS A 149 19.23 -4.03 -11.20
N TRP A 150 17.93 -4.01 -11.55
CA TRP A 150 16.86 -4.82 -10.93
C TRP A 150 17.23 -6.31 -10.80
N LYS A 151 17.92 -6.86 -11.81
CA LYS A 151 18.39 -8.26 -11.81
C LYS A 151 19.39 -8.55 -10.68
N VAL A 152 20.26 -7.58 -10.34
CA VAL A 152 21.22 -7.71 -9.23
C VAL A 152 20.51 -7.51 -7.89
N LYS A 153 19.56 -6.56 -7.79
CA LYS A 153 18.73 -6.39 -6.58
C LYS A 153 17.94 -7.67 -6.26
N ARG A 154 17.34 -8.32 -7.27
CA ARG A 154 16.69 -9.63 -7.13
C ARG A 154 17.67 -10.71 -6.68
N ALA A 155 18.86 -10.82 -7.28
CA ALA A 155 19.85 -11.86 -6.92
C ALA A 155 20.23 -11.88 -5.42
N PHE A 156 20.25 -10.72 -4.76
CA PHE A 156 20.49 -10.61 -3.31
C PHE A 156 19.25 -10.81 -2.45
N ALA A 157 18.05 -10.62 -2.99
CA ALA A 157 16.79 -10.90 -2.31
C ALA A 157 16.42 -12.39 -2.33
N ILE A 158 16.95 -13.14 -3.32
CA ILE A 158 16.70 -14.58 -3.54
C ILE A 158 16.96 -15.46 -2.30
N PRO A 159 18.06 -15.32 -1.53
CA PRO A 159 18.26 -16.14 -0.34
C PRO A 159 17.16 -15.92 0.72
N GLN A 160 16.76 -14.67 0.95
CA GLN A 160 15.70 -14.37 1.93
C GLN A 160 14.33 -14.83 1.43
N PHE A 161 14.10 -14.76 0.11
CA PHE A 161 12.91 -15.27 -0.54
C PHE A 161 12.71 -16.78 -0.31
N PHE A 162 13.80 -17.57 -0.33
CA PHE A 162 13.75 -19.01 -0.03
C PHE A 162 13.66 -19.34 1.47
N LEU A 163 14.16 -18.46 2.34
CA LEU A 163 14.26 -18.68 3.79
C LEU A 163 13.03 -18.18 4.59
N THR A 164 12.13 -17.40 3.97
CA THR A 164 10.98 -16.82 4.68
C THR A 164 9.64 -17.26 4.08
N SER A 165 8.77 -17.80 4.92
CA SER A 165 7.39 -18.16 4.55
C SER A 165 6.41 -17.08 5.00
N VAL A 166 5.27 -16.94 4.31
CA VAL A 166 4.18 -16.02 4.74
C VAL A 166 3.76 -16.27 6.20
N PRO A 167 3.54 -17.52 6.66
CA PRO A 167 3.28 -17.79 8.09
C PRO A 167 4.37 -17.25 9.02
N SER A 168 5.65 -17.44 8.67
CA SER A 168 6.77 -16.97 9.49
C SER A 168 6.83 -15.44 9.57
N ILE A 169 6.59 -14.77 8.43
CA ILE A 169 6.58 -13.30 8.35
C ILE A 169 5.42 -12.75 9.18
N ALA A 170 4.21 -13.27 8.98
CA ALA A 170 3.01 -12.85 9.71
C ALA A 170 3.20 -12.99 11.23
N ASN A 171 3.75 -14.13 11.68
CA ASN A 171 4.01 -14.35 13.10
C ASN A 171 5.05 -13.40 13.67
N ARG A 172 6.11 -13.08 12.92
CA ARG A 172 7.11 -12.08 13.34
C ARG A 172 6.50 -10.69 13.43
N PHE A 173 5.83 -10.24 12.37
CA PHE A 173 5.25 -8.90 12.28
C PHE A 173 4.19 -8.67 13.35
N ARG A 174 3.33 -9.67 13.61
CA ARG A 174 2.37 -9.60 14.71
C ARG A 174 3.03 -9.47 16.08
N LYS A 175 4.14 -10.20 16.33
CA LYS A 175 4.93 -10.05 17.59
C LYS A 175 5.57 -8.67 17.73
N GLU A 176 5.82 -7.99 16.62
CA GLU A 176 6.33 -6.63 16.58
C GLU A 176 5.22 -5.56 16.60
N GLY A 177 3.95 -5.97 16.71
CA GLY A 177 2.79 -5.05 16.78
C GLY A 177 2.30 -4.56 15.42
N MET A 178 2.80 -5.09 14.31
CA MET A 178 2.35 -4.70 12.97
C MET A 178 0.97 -5.28 12.65
N VAL A 179 0.16 -4.48 11.97
CA VAL A 179 -1.23 -4.82 11.57
C VAL A 179 -1.33 -5.36 10.14
N SER A 180 -0.24 -5.29 9.38
CA SER A 180 -0.21 -5.72 7.98
C SER A 180 1.16 -6.24 7.56
N ILE A 181 1.22 -6.79 6.34
CA ILE A 181 2.43 -7.28 5.69
C ILE A 181 2.48 -6.74 4.26
N GLY A 182 3.57 -6.10 3.89
CA GLY A 182 3.88 -5.83 2.48
C GLY A 182 4.77 -6.93 1.91
N MET A 183 4.36 -7.55 0.78
CA MET A 183 5.20 -8.55 0.11
C MET A 183 5.13 -8.53 -1.42
N ALA A 184 6.21 -8.95 -2.07
CA ALA A 184 6.23 -9.16 -3.51
C ALA A 184 5.30 -10.31 -3.94
N LEU A 185 4.64 -10.21 -5.10
CA LEU A 185 3.66 -11.17 -5.64
C LEU A 185 4.19 -12.61 -5.73
N GLU A 186 5.48 -12.77 -6.00
CA GLU A 186 6.13 -14.07 -6.08
C GLU A 186 5.95 -14.85 -4.76
N TYR A 187 5.70 -14.18 -3.62
CA TYR A 187 5.39 -14.83 -2.35
C TYR A 187 4.17 -15.77 -2.43
N MET A 188 3.27 -15.57 -3.39
CA MET A 188 1.97 -16.25 -3.47
C MET A 188 1.73 -17.01 -4.79
N SER A 189 2.15 -16.48 -5.93
CA SER A 189 1.81 -17.06 -7.25
C SER A 189 3.00 -17.63 -8.05
N GLY A 190 4.24 -17.34 -7.64
CA GLY A 190 5.44 -17.80 -8.36
C GLY A 190 5.77 -19.28 -8.13
N TRP A 191 6.49 -19.91 -9.07
CA TRP A 191 7.05 -21.26 -8.88
C TRP A 191 7.97 -21.33 -7.66
N GLU A 192 8.58 -20.19 -7.31
CA GLU A 192 9.44 -19.97 -6.17
C GLU A 192 8.72 -20.21 -4.83
N ARG A 193 7.38 -20.31 -4.80
CA ARG A 193 6.63 -20.76 -3.61
C ARG A 193 6.92 -22.21 -3.23
N HIS A 194 7.21 -23.07 -4.21
CA HIS A 194 7.46 -24.50 -4.00
C HIS A 194 8.89 -24.83 -3.57
N ALA A 195 9.80 -23.87 -3.69
CA ALA A 195 11.22 -24.03 -3.38
C ALA A 195 11.59 -23.52 -1.97
N ARG A 196 10.60 -23.27 -1.09
CA ARG A 196 10.81 -22.67 0.24
C ARG A 196 10.87 -23.70 1.36
N LEU A 197 11.64 -23.38 2.39
CA LEU A 197 11.60 -24.08 3.67
C LEU A 197 10.37 -23.62 4.47
N GLY A 198 9.28 -24.40 4.44
CA GLY A 198 8.07 -24.13 5.24
C GLY A 198 6.76 -24.53 4.55
N ARG A 199 5.63 -24.13 5.14
CA ARG A 199 4.30 -24.37 4.57
C ARG A 199 4.00 -23.35 3.47
N THR A 200 3.62 -23.84 2.30
CA THR A 200 3.21 -22.99 1.17
C THR A 200 1.77 -22.52 1.33
N VAL A 201 1.55 -21.27 0.95
CA VAL A 201 0.23 -20.63 0.81
C VAL A 201 -0.08 -20.47 -0.68
N GLY A 202 -1.31 -20.05 -1.00
CA GLY A 202 -1.73 -19.77 -2.37
C GLY A 202 -3.00 -18.93 -2.38
N LEU A 203 -3.49 -18.62 -3.57
CA LEU A 203 -4.67 -17.77 -3.79
C LEU A 203 -5.97 -18.57 -3.93
N SER A 204 -5.93 -19.90 -3.83
CA SER A 204 -7.13 -20.74 -3.92
C SER A 204 -7.01 -22.02 -3.07
N GLY A 205 -8.17 -22.64 -2.81
CA GLY A 205 -8.31 -23.92 -2.10
C GLY A 205 -7.55 -23.98 -0.77
N LYS A 206 -6.91 -25.13 -0.50
CA LYS A 206 -6.14 -25.34 0.75
C LYS A 206 -4.99 -24.35 0.93
N GLY A 207 -4.47 -23.77 -0.15
CA GLY A 207 -3.43 -22.74 -0.09
C GLY A 207 -3.95 -21.43 0.48
N LEU A 208 -5.15 -21.03 0.05
CA LEU A 208 -5.87 -19.86 0.54
C LEU A 208 -6.29 -20.03 2.00
N ASP A 209 -6.80 -21.20 2.36
CA ASP A 209 -7.14 -21.52 3.75
C ASP A 209 -5.97 -21.33 4.72
N ARG A 210 -4.75 -21.70 4.27
CA ARG A 210 -3.52 -21.52 5.03
C ARG A 210 -3.08 -20.06 5.05
N LEU A 211 -3.27 -19.32 3.97
CA LEU A 211 -3.00 -17.88 3.91
C LEU A 211 -3.84 -17.17 4.99
N HIS A 212 -5.15 -17.38 4.97
CA HIS A 212 -6.09 -16.81 5.95
C HIS A 212 -5.73 -17.22 7.37
N GLY A 213 -5.49 -18.51 7.62
CA GLY A 213 -5.05 -18.98 8.94
C GLY A 213 -3.69 -18.42 9.39
N SER A 214 -2.87 -17.90 8.47
CA SER A 214 -1.59 -17.26 8.79
C SER A 214 -1.73 -15.77 9.06
N LEU A 215 -2.51 -15.07 8.24
CA LEU A 215 -2.76 -13.63 8.38
C LEU A 215 -3.62 -13.32 9.61
N ARG A 216 -4.70 -14.09 9.82
CA ARG A 216 -5.65 -13.90 10.93
C ARG A 216 -6.18 -12.47 11.02
N GLY A 217 -6.56 -11.91 9.87
CA GLY A 217 -7.07 -10.53 9.76
C GLY A 217 -6.01 -9.43 9.62
N MET A 218 -4.71 -9.78 9.64
CA MET A 218 -3.68 -8.83 9.20
C MET A 218 -3.89 -8.45 7.74
N GLY A 219 -3.69 -7.17 7.41
CA GLY A 219 -3.68 -6.71 6.02
C GLY A 219 -2.52 -7.31 5.24
N ALA A 220 -2.73 -7.56 3.95
CA ALA A 220 -1.68 -7.99 3.04
C ALA A 220 -1.65 -7.04 1.84
N PHE A 221 -0.49 -6.42 1.59
CA PHE A 221 -0.25 -5.54 0.45
C PHE A 221 0.73 -6.22 -0.50
N VAL A 222 0.34 -6.36 -1.77
CA VAL A 222 1.14 -7.06 -2.78
C VAL A 222 1.51 -6.16 -3.95
N TRP A 223 2.79 -6.19 -4.32
CA TRP A 223 3.33 -5.55 -5.53
C TRP A 223 4.25 -6.49 -6.32
N PRO A 224 4.49 -6.23 -7.62
CA PRO A 224 3.54 -5.56 -8.50
C PRO A 224 2.28 -6.42 -8.66
N ALA A 225 1.12 -5.79 -8.81
CA ALA A 225 -0.14 -6.49 -9.05
C ALA A 225 -0.59 -6.33 -10.52
N PRO A 226 -0.37 -7.35 -11.38
CA PRO A 226 -0.78 -7.26 -12.78
C PRO A 226 -2.31 -7.38 -12.92
N LEU A 227 -2.89 -6.69 -13.91
CA LEU A 227 -4.35 -6.62 -14.11
C LEU A 227 -5.06 -7.98 -14.16
N HIS A 228 -4.46 -8.98 -14.82
CA HIS A 228 -5.04 -10.33 -14.95
C HIS A 228 -5.11 -11.13 -13.63
N MET A 229 -4.52 -10.62 -12.55
CA MET A 229 -4.53 -11.25 -11.23
C MET A 229 -5.33 -10.45 -10.19
N GLU A 230 -5.87 -9.28 -10.53
CA GLU A 230 -6.52 -8.39 -9.55
C GLU A 230 -7.66 -9.12 -8.82
N ASP A 231 -8.59 -9.76 -9.55
CA ASP A 231 -9.70 -10.49 -8.93
C ASP A 231 -9.22 -11.59 -8.00
N GLN A 232 -8.27 -12.40 -8.45
CA GLN A 232 -7.75 -13.51 -7.65
C GLN A 232 -7.08 -13.01 -6.35
N LEU A 233 -6.45 -11.84 -6.37
CA LEU A 233 -5.85 -11.21 -5.19
C LEU A 233 -6.91 -10.62 -4.27
N LEU A 234 -7.85 -9.85 -4.81
CA LEU A 234 -8.93 -9.22 -4.05
C LEU A 234 -9.85 -10.28 -3.40
N GLU A 235 -10.23 -11.32 -4.15
CA GLU A 235 -10.96 -12.48 -3.64
C GLU A 235 -10.17 -13.23 -2.56
N ALA A 236 -8.84 -13.27 -2.64
CA ALA A 236 -8.02 -13.85 -1.58
C ALA A 236 -7.93 -12.96 -0.32
N GLY A 237 -8.47 -11.73 -0.35
CA GLY A 237 -8.39 -10.77 0.75
C GLY A 237 -7.08 -9.99 0.78
N ILE A 238 -6.44 -9.83 -0.39
CA ILE A 238 -5.14 -9.14 -0.53
C ILE A 238 -5.38 -7.78 -1.17
N SER A 239 -4.81 -6.74 -0.56
CA SER A 239 -4.72 -5.42 -1.15
C SER A 239 -3.62 -5.38 -2.19
N ILE A 240 -3.89 -4.72 -3.31
CA ILE A 240 -2.98 -4.61 -4.45
C ILE A 240 -2.33 -3.23 -4.49
N VAL A 241 -1.04 -3.19 -4.79
CA VAL A 241 -0.30 -1.97 -5.13
C VAL A 241 0.03 -2.03 -6.60
N THR A 242 -0.54 -1.12 -7.40
CA THR A 242 -0.55 -1.20 -8.86
C THR A 242 -0.08 0.09 -9.53
N ASP A 243 0.66 -0.07 -10.63
CA ASP A 243 1.00 1.00 -11.57
C ASP A 243 -0.16 1.28 -12.57
N HIS A 244 -1.15 0.39 -12.65
CA HIS A 244 -2.26 0.49 -13.59
C HIS A 244 -3.39 1.39 -13.04
N LEU A 245 -3.11 2.68 -12.81
CA LEU A 245 -4.11 3.61 -12.27
C LEU A 245 -4.84 4.47 -13.28
N ASN A 246 -4.59 4.26 -14.59
CA ASN A 246 -5.33 5.00 -15.61
C ASN A 246 -6.85 4.76 -15.41
N PRO A 247 -7.66 5.81 -15.12
CA PRO A 247 -9.10 5.67 -14.90
C PRO A 247 -9.85 5.19 -16.14
N ASP A 248 -9.24 5.29 -17.32
CA ASP A 248 -9.80 4.80 -18.59
C ASP A 248 -9.64 3.28 -18.76
N VAL A 249 -8.94 2.61 -17.84
CA VAL A 249 -8.86 1.14 -17.82
C VAL A 249 -10.13 0.59 -17.17
N LEU A 250 -11.17 0.48 -18.00
CA LEU A 250 -12.51 0.01 -17.59
C LEU A 250 -12.61 -1.51 -17.52
N THR A 251 -11.76 -2.23 -18.26
CA THR A 251 -11.76 -3.69 -18.33
C THR A 251 -10.38 -4.28 -18.04
N LYS A 252 -10.39 -5.49 -17.49
CA LYS A 252 -9.22 -6.35 -17.35
C LYS A 252 -8.92 -7.09 -18.66
N PRO A 253 -7.72 -7.69 -18.80
CA PRO A 253 -7.34 -8.45 -20.01
C PRO A 253 -8.27 -9.61 -20.38
N ASP A 254 -9.05 -10.14 -19.44
CA ASP A 254 -10.04 -11.20 -19.68
C ASP A 254 -11.42 -10.69 -20.11
N GLY A 255 -11.58 -9.37 -20.24
CA GLY A 255 -12.83 -8.70 -20.63
C GLY A 255 -13.76 -8.36 -19.47
N SER A 256 -13.45 -8.79 -18.24
CA SER A 256 -14.26 -8.43 -17.07
C SER A 256 -14.06 -6.96 -16.68
N TYR A 257 -15.09 -6.33 -16.10
CA TYR A 257 -15.00 -4.95 -15.66
C TYR A 257 -14.00 -4.78 -14.52
N ARG A 258 -13.41 -3.59 -14.40
CA ARG A 258 -12.46 -3.24 -13.36
C ARG A 258 -13.02 -2.14 -12.46
N TRP A 259 -13.47 -2.49 -11.26
CA TRP A 259 -13.87 -1.50 -10.27
C TRP A 259 -12.69 -1.13 -9.36
N PRO A 260 -12.18 0.12 -9.40
CA PRO A 260 -10.95 0.50 -8.72
C PRO A 260 -11.11 0.81 -7.22
N ARG A 261 -12.34 0.75 -6.67
CA ARG A 261 -12.63 1.08 -5.26
C ARG A 261 -13.39 -0.03 -4.50
N PRO A 262 -12.90 -1.29 -4.49
CA PRO A 262 -13.57 -2.39 -3.81
C PRO A 262 -13.72 -2.19 -2.29
N ALA A 263 -12.91 -1.33 -1.65
CA ALA A 263 -12.98 -1.11 -0.21
C ALA A 263 -13.72 0.18 0.16
N SER A 264 -13.36 1.30 -0.46
CA SER A 264 -13.85 2.62 -0.09
C SER A 264 -15.16 2.99 -0.75
N GLN A 265 -15.55 2.31 -1.84
CA GLN A 265 -16.86 2.46 -2.47
C GLN A 265 -17.30 1.12 -3.10
N PRO A 266 -17.54 0.07 -2.30
CA PRO A 266 -17.89 -1.26 -2.81
C PRO A 266 -19.19 -1.22 -3.62
N LEU A 267 -19.19 -1.90 -4.77
CA LEU A 267 -20.43 -2.15 -5.52
C LEU A 267 -21.41 -2.95 -4.67
N ASP A 268 -22.70 -2.63 -4.78
CA ASP A 268 -23.75 -3.54 -4.31
C ASP A 268 -24.11 -4.55 -5.40
N GLU A 269 -25.06 -5.44 -5.10
CA GLU A 269 -25.49 -6.51 -6.01
C GLU A 269 -26.11 -5.96 -7.30
N GLU A 270 -26.86 -4.86 -7.22
CA GLU A 270 -27.50 -4.24 -8.38
C GLU A 270 -26.45 -3.66 -9.32
N TRP A 271 -25.53 -2.86 -8.78
CA TRP A 271 -24.44 -2.27 -9.55
C TRP A 271 -23.48 -3.31 -10.10
N SER A 272 -23.13 -4.32 -9.31
CA SER A 272 -22.28 -5.41 -9.78
C SER A 272 -22.90 -6.11 -11.00
N ARG A 273 -24.21 -6.36 -10.97
CA ARG A 273 -24.93 -6.94 -12.11
C ARG A 273 -24.94 -5.98 -13.30
N ARG A 274 -25.37 -4.72 -13.12
CA ARG A 274 -25.43 -3.71 -14.19
C ARG A 274 -24.10 -3.55 -14.90
N VAL A 275 -22.99 -3.44 -14.16
CA VAL A 275 -21.65 -3.28 -14.72
C VAL A 275 -21.17 -4.56 -15.41
N SER A 276 -21.49 -5.74 -14.87
CA SER A 276 -21.10 -7.02 -15.49
C SER A 276 -21.82 -7.33 -16.81
N GLU A 277 -23.05 -6.83 -16.97
CA GLU A 277 -23.90 -7.04 -18.15
C GLU A 277 -23.75 -5.92 -19.19
N ALA A 278 -23.06 -4.83 -18.85
CA ALA A 278 -22.87 -3.66 -19.70
C ALA A 278 -22.06 -3.97 -20.97
N HIS A 279 -22.45 -3.35 -22.08
CA HIS A 279 -21.61 -3.32 -23.28
C HIS A 279 -20.41 -2.37 -23.10
N LEU A 280 -19.29 -2.68 -23.75
CA LEU A 280 -18.04 -1.93 -23.59
C LEU A 280 -18.19 -0.43 -23.90
N GLU A 281 -19.06 -0.08 -24.85
CA GLU A 281 -19.33 1.30 -25.27
C GLU A 281 -20.05 2.11 -24.19
N GLU A 282 -20.86 1.46 -23.35
CA GLU A 282 -21.66 2.09 -22.29
C GLU A 282 -21.00 1.95 -20.91
N LEU A 283 -19.98 1.09 -20.79
CA LEU A 283 -19.36 0.72 -19.53
C LEU A 283 -18.80 1.94 -18.78
N GLY A 284 -18.21 2.90 -19.50
CA GLY A 284 -17.67 4.13 -18.91
C GLY A 284 -18.75 4.97 -18.23
N ASP A 285 -19.88 5.16 -18.91
CA ASP A 285 -21.01 5.94 -18.41
C ASP A 285 -21.68 5.22 -17.23
N ILE A 286 -21.89 3.91 -17.33
CA ILE A 286 -22.48 3.08 -16.25
C ILE A 286 -21.57 3.09 -15.01
N MET A 287 -20.25 2.98 -15.18
CA MET A 287 -19.31 3.07 -14.07
C MET A 287 -19.24 4.49 -13.47
N GLY A 288 -19.42 5.53 -14.29
CA GLY A 288 -19.57 6.90 -13.84
C GLY A 288 -20.81 7.08 -12.96
N GLU A 289 -21.96 6.58 -13.41
CA GLU A 289 -23.22 6.60 -12.66
C GLU A 289 -23.09 5.82 -11.33
N ALA A 290 -22.40 4.66 -11.35
CA ALA A 290 -22.10 3.90 -10.14
C ALA A 290 -21.27 4.71 -9.13
N ARG A 291 -20.23 5.41 -9.60
CA ARG A 291 -19.37 6.25 -8.76
C ARG A 291 -20.15 7.38 -8.10
N ASP A 292 -21.06 8.00 -8.84
CA ASP A 292 -21.74 9.20 -8.38
C ASP A 292 -22.95 8.87 -7.48
N SER A 293 -23.49 7.65 -7.58
CA SER A 293 -24.65 7.19 -6.81
C SER A 293 -24.32 6.35 -5.58
N LEU A 294 -23.22 5.58 -5.60
CA LEU A 294 -22.85 4.72 -4.48
C LEU A 294 -22.27 5.52 -3.31
N PRO A 295 -22.63 5.21 -2.06
CA PRO A 295 -22.00 5.83 -0.90
C PRO A 295 -20.55 5.39 -0.74
N THR A 296 -19.68 6.33 -0.37
CA THR A 296 -18.31 6.05 0.08
C THR A 296 -18.31 5.40 1.47
N TRP A 297 -17.17 4.86 1.92
CA TRP A 297 -17.08 4.16 3.21
C TRP A 297 -17.58 5.01 4.38
N SER A 298 -17.28 6.32 4.40
CA SER A 298 -17.81 7.23 5.43
C SER A 298 -19.33 7.37 5.40
N GLU A 299 -19.96 7.20 4.23
CA GLU A 299 -21.39 7.42 3.99
C GLU A 299 -22.22 6.12 4.05
N ILE A 300 -21.58 4.95 3.94
CA ILE A 300 -22.24 3.66 4.08
C ILE A 300 -22.82 3.54 5.50
N ASP A 301 -24.07 3.10 5.60
CA ASP A 301 -24.75 2.84 6.87
C ASP A 301 -24.12 1.67 7.63
N ASP A 302 -24.28 1.68 8.96
CA ASP A 302 -23.66 0.69 9.84
C ASP A 302 -24.15 -0.74 9.58
N VAL A 303 -25.37 -0.92 9.09
CA VAL A 303 -25.91 -2.25 8.75
C VAL A 303 -25.15 -2.82 7.56
N ARG A 304 -24.95 -2.02 6.50
CA ARG A 304 -24.17 -2.43 5.33
C ARG A 304 -22.69 -2.62 5.66
N LYS A 305 -22.06 -1.74 6.45
CA LYS A 305 -20.67 -1.93 6.93
C LYS A 305 -20.52 -3.22 7.71
N SER A 306 -21.43 -3.48 8.64
CA SER A 306 -21.42 -4.69 9.47
C SER A 306 -21.49 -5.94 8.62
N ARG A 307 -22.39 -5.97 7.63
CA ARG A 307 -22.51 -7.11 6.69
C ARG A 307 -21.19 -7.38 5.94
N ILE A 308 -20.54 -6.33 5.44
CA ILE A 308 -19.26 -6.45 4.72
C ILE A 308 -18.18 -7.00 5.66
N ILE A 309 -18.04 -6.44 6.85
CA ILE A 309 -17.01 -6.88 7.81
C ILE A 309 -17.22 -8.31 8.28
N LEU A 310 -18.46 -8.70 8.59
CA LEU A 310 -18.74 -10.05 9.06
C LEU A 310 -18.50 -11.09 7.95
N GLU A 311 -18.88 -10.78 6.72
CA GLU A 311 -18.57 -11.62 5.55
C GLU A 311 -17.06 -11.82 5.41
N GLN A 312 -16.30 -10.71 5.35
CA GLN A 312 -14.86 -10.76 5.15
C GLN A 312 -14.15 -11.43 6.32
N GLY A 313 -14.52 -11.09 7.56
CA GLY A 313 -13.93 -11.65 8.77
C GLY A 313 -14.12 -13.16 8.88
N ARG A 314 -15.33 -13.66 8.60
CA ARG A 314 -15.60 -15.11 8.56
C ARG A 314 -14.84 -15.79 7.42
N ARG A 315 -14.93 -15.25 6.21
CA ARG A 315 -14.30 -15.84 5.01
C ARG A 315 -12.78 -15.90 5.12
N MET A 316 -12.17 -14.84 5.65
CA MET A 316 -10.72 -14.68 5.75
C MET A 316 -10.14 -15.06 7.11
N LYS A 317 -10.96 -15.65 8.00
CA LYS A 317 -10.57 -16.17 9.33
C LYS A 317 -9.86 -15.14 10.19
N TRP A 318 -10.46 -13.94 10.31
CA TRP A 318 -9.94 -12.90 11.19
C TRP A 318 -9.90 -13.39 12.64
N ASP A 319 -8.95 -12.89 13.42
CA ASP A 319 -8.84 -13.23 14.84
C ASP A 319 -9.84 -12.44 15.67
N GLY A 320 -10.31 -12.99 16.79
CA GLY A 320 -11.25 -12.32 17.69
C GLY A 320 -12.72 -12.67 17.41
N SER A 321 -13.62 -11.93 18.06
CA SER A 321 -15.07 -12.08 17.90
C SER A 321 -15.62 -11.14 16.83
N GLU A 322 -16.82 -11.45 16.33
CA GLU A 322 -17.56 -10.57 15.43
C GLU A 322 -17.76 -9.17 16.04
N ASP A 323 -18.12 -9.09 17.32
CA ASP A 323 -18.24 -7.81 18.03
C ASP A 323 -16.94 -7.00 18.00
N SER A 324 -15.79 -7.68 18.13
CA SER A 324 -14.48 -7.02 18.06
C SER A 324 -14.19 -6.49 16.65
N TRP A 325 -14.63 -7.17 15.59
CA TRP A 325 -14.47 -6.65 14.23
C TRP A 325 -15.41 -5.48 13.95
N LEU A 326 -16.61 -5.51 14.51
CA LEU A 326 -17.60 -4.45 14.35
C LEU A 326 -17.22 -3.18 15.11
N SER A 327 -16.66 -3.29 16.32
CA SER A 327 -16.17 -2.12 17.06
C SER A 327 -15.08 -1.34 16.31
N GLU A 328 -14.43 -2.00 15.36
CA GLU A 328 -13.34 -1.43 14.57
C GLU A 328 -13.82 -0.65 13.33
N MET A 329 -15.13 -0.62 13.04
CA MET A 329 -15.74 0.10 11.92
C MET A 329 -15.55 1.62 12.01
N GLU A 330 -15.58 2.15 13.24
CA GLU A 330 -15.46 3.59 13.51
C GLU A 330 -14.04 4.10 13.23
N ASN A 331 -13.04 3.22 13.23
CA ASN A 331 -11.63 3.54 13.02
C ASN A 331 -11.23 3.59 11.53
N GLY A 332 -12.20 3.39 10.62
CA GLY A 332 -12.00 3.29 9.18
C GLY A 332 -12.02 1.85 8.66
N ILE A 333 -11.67 1.68 7.38
CA ILE A 333 -11.68 0.37 6.72
C ILE A 333 -10.68 -0.57 7.43
N PRO A 334 -11.05 -1.80 7.84
CA PRO A 334 -10.11 -2.75 8.44
C PRO A 334 -8.92 -3.07 7.53
N TRP A 335 -7.74 -3.29 8.11
CA TRP A 335 -6.53 -3.62 7.32
C TRP A 335 -6.67 -4.95 6.55
N GLY A 336 -7.44 -5.90 7.08
CA GLY A 336 -7.75 -7.16 6.40
C GLY A 336 -8.68 -7.04 5.19
N SER A 337 -9.34 -5.89 5.00
CA SER A 337 -10.18 -5.65 3.82
C SER A 337 -9.33 -5.33 2.59
N PRO A 338 -9.54 -6.01 1.44
CA PRO A 338 -8.73 -5.82 0.25
C PRO A 338 -8.99 -4.47 -0.41
N ARG A 339 -7.92 -3.75 -0.76
CA ARG A 339 -7.93 -2.42 -1.40
C ARG A 339 -7.16 -2.42 -2.72
N ILE A 340 -7.46 -1.45 -3.57
CA ILE A 340 -6.61 -1.08 -4.72
C ILE A 340 -5.88 0.21 -4.39
N ILE A 341 -4.56 0.11 -4.22
CA ILE A 341 -3.67 1.23 -3.94
C ILE A 341 -2.85 1.56 -5.17
N GLY A 342 -2.86 2.84 -5.51
CA GLY A 342 -2.07 3.38 -6.57
C GLY A 342 -0.61 3.61 -6.21
N HIS A 343 0.32 3.01 -6.93
CA HIS A 343 1.75 3.24 -6.75
C HIS A 343 2.14 4.66 -7.20
N ARG A 344 3.02 5.35 -6.45
CA ARG A 344 3.67 6.62 -6.82
C ARG A 344 2.77 7.82 -7.06
N GLY A 345 1.58 7.86 -6.46
CA GLY A 345 0.63 8.95 -6.68
C GLY A 345 0.39 9.27 -8.15
N ALA A 346 0.28 8.23 -9.01
CA ALA A 346 0.34 8.25 -10.48
C ALA A 346 -0.75 9.07 -11.21
N GLY A 347 -0.89 10.34 -10.84
CA GLY A 347 -1.75 11.33 -11.44
C GLY A 347 -1.03 12.59 -11.92
N LYS A 348 0.32 12.65 -11.92
CA LYS A 348 1.03 13.79 -12.54
C LYS A 348 2.18 13.46 -13.47
N THR A 349 2.85 12.32 -13.36
CA THR A 349 3.86 11.92 -14.36
C THR A 349 4.14 10.46 -14.20
N HIS A 350 4.03 9.71 -15.30
CA HIS A 350 4.66 8.40 -15.38
C HIS A 350 6.15 8.60 -15.07
N GLY A 351 6.60 8.09 -13.93
CA GLY A 351 8.00 8.14 -13.51
C GLY A 351 8.79 7.16 -14.36
N TRP A 352 9.77 7.71 -15.08
CA TRP A 352 10.76 7.04 -15.93
C TRP A 352 11.66 6.07 -15.17
#